data_AF-A0A7Z0MGR9-F1
#
_entry.id   AF-A0A7Z0MGR9-F1
#
_cell.length_a   1.000
_cell.length_b   1.000
_cell.length_c   1.000
_cell.angle_alpha   90.00
_cell.angle_beta   90.00
_cell.angle_gamma   90.00
#
_symmetry.space_group_name_H-M   'P 1'
#
loop_
_entity.id
_entity.type
_entity.pdbx_description
1 polymer ?
#
loop_
_entity_poly.entity_id
_entity_poly.type
_entity_poly.pdbx_seq_one_letter_code
_entity_poly.pdbx_strand_id
1 'polypeptide(L)'
;LAAMLLHQSDGTFTDFRGKLVALAHGSIFSRNAASSKPGVIHNSYERFVLRREKAAGVEEGLKKGMRQGKIEGQHEGASTLLRTLLHHKFGAIPDWAATRIAEADAVVLQQWGLNILDAKRLEDVFRD
;
A
#
# COMPACT_ATOMS: atom_id res chain seq x y z
N LEU A 1 18.52 6.71 47.02
CA LEU A 1 18.22 8.10 46.68
C LEU A 1 19.44 8.69 45.97
N ALA A 2 19.29 8.99 44.66
CA ALA A 2 20.18 9.75 43.73
C ALA A 2 21.64 9.27 43.52
N ALA A 3 22.24 9.15 42.32
CA ALA A 3 21.86 9.28 40.91
C ALA A 3 22.90 8.47 40.07
N MET A 4 22.50 7.54 39.19
CA MET A 4 22.65 7.61 37.70
C MET A 4 23.85 8.48 37.24
N LEU A 5 24.91 7.98 36.56
CA LEU A 5 24.91 7.34 35.23
C LEU A 5 26.23 6.58 34.94
N LEU A 6 26.09 5.51 34.14
CA LEU A 6 27.06 4.55 33.59
C LEU A 6 27.93 5.10 32.42
N HIS A 7 28.90 4.24 32.01
CA HIS A 7 29.51 4.03 30.66
C HIS A 7 30.96 4.56 30.47
N GLN A 8 31.98 3.68 30.40
CA GLN A 8 32.53 2.91 29.24
C GLN A 8 33.89 3.52 28.83
N SER A 9 34.90 2.86 28.24
CA SER A 9 35.26 1.48 27.93
C SER A 9 36.69 1.52 27.37
N ASP A 10 37.43 0.43 27.53
CA ASP A 10 38.79 0.13 27.09
C ASP A 10 39.16 0.59 25.65
N GLY A 11 40.34 1.21 25.50
CA GLY A 11 40.94 1.52 24.19
C GLY A 11 42.33 0.89 24.07
N THR A 12 42.57 0.09 23.03
CA THR A 12 43.87 -0.56 22.76
C THR A 12 44.76 0.33 21.90
N PHE A 13 46.01 0.44 22.30
CA PHE A 13 47.02 1.27 21.65
C PHE A 13 47.90 0.43 20.69
N THR A 14 48.11 0.85 19.44
CA THR A 14 48.91 0.09 18.45
C THR A 14 49.85 1.00 17.65
N ASP A 15 51.09 0.54 17.41
CA ASP A 15 52.13 1.25 16.65
C ASP A 15 52.12 0.84 15.16
N PHE A 16 52.08 1.82 14.26
CA PHE A 16 52.27 1.61 12.82
C PHE A 16 53.29 2.62 12.30
N ARG A 17 54.47 2.09 11.90
CA ARG A 17 55.59 2.86 11.34
C ARG A 17 56.04 4.03 12.23
N GLY A 18 56.25 3.78 13.52
CA GLY A 18 56.94 4.69 14.43
C GLY A 18 56.14 5.94 14.81
N LYS A 19 54.81 5.88 14.70
CA LYS A 19 53.90 6.94 15.15
C LYS A 19 52.83 6.35 16.04
N LEU A 20 52.72 6.92 17.23
CA LEU A 20 51.74 6.55 18.24
C LEU A 20 50.32 7.00 17.81
N VAL A 21 49.36 6.08 17.72
CA VAL A 21 47.95 6.38 17.39
C VAL A 21 47.04 5.74 18.42
N ALA A 22 46.17 6.55 19.05
CA ALA A 22 45.15 6.07 19.99
C ALA A 22 43.88 5.68 19.23
N LEU A 23 43.48 4.39 19.33
CA LEU A 23 42.17 3.93 18.87
C LEU A 23 41.15 4.08 20.01
N ALA A 24 40.42 5.18 20.00
CA ALA A 24 39.11 5.22 20.62
C ALA A 24 38.09 4.67 19.61
N HIS A 25 37.14 3.86 20.07
CA HIS A 25 36.09 3.26 19.25
C HIS A 25 35.38 4.35 18.40
N GLY A 26 35.66 4.35 17.09
CA GLY A 26 35.06 5.26 16.10
C GLY A 26 35.91 6.48 15.69
N SER A 27 36.40 6.44 14.44
CA SER A 27 36.90 7.56 13.60
C SER A 27 38.41 7.84 13.59
N ILE A 28 39.06 7.50 12.46
CA ILE A 28 40.44 7.88 12.12
C ILE A 28 40.42 9.29 11.51
N PHE A 29 40.99 10.28 12.20
CA PHE A 29 41.32 11.58 11.59
C PHE A 29 42.65 11.47 10.83
N SER A 30 42.59 11.23 9.52
CA SER A 30 43.75 11.37 8.63
C SER A 30 43.75 12.77 8.02
N ARG A 31 44.70 13.61 8.46
CA ARG A 31 44.94 14.94 7.89
C ARG A 31 45.74 14.77 6.59
N ASN A 32 45.04 14.56 5.47
CA ASN A 32 45.59 14.79 4.13
C ASN A 32 44.83 15.96 3.50
N ALA A 33 45.57 17.02 3.20
CA ALA A 33 45.10 18.15 2.42
C ALA A 33 44.79 17.67 1.00
N ALA A 34 43.50 17.52 0.69
CA ALA A 34 42.99 17.52 -0.67
C ALA A 34 41.75 18.42 -0.67
N SER A 35 41.86 19.51 -1.43
CA SER A 35 40.82 20.51 -1.67
C SER A 35 39.46 19.86 -1.90
N SER A 36 38.60 19.88 -0.89
CA SER A 36 37.17 19.70 -1.08
C SER A 36 36.53 21.06 -0.88
N LYS A 37 36.11 21.68 -1.99
CA LYS A 37 35.43 22.98 -1.97
C LYS A 37 34.25 22.90 -0.98
N PRO A 38 34.14 23.79 0.01
CA PRO A 38 33.00 23.83 0.91
C PRO A 38 31.79 24.28 0.10
N GLY A 39 30.99 23.34 -0.39
CA GLY A 39 29.82 23.65 -1.20
C GLY A 39 29.11 22.49 -1.89
N VAL A 40 29.64 21.26 -1.87
CA VAL A 40 29.01 20.13 -2.57
C VAL A 40 28.99 18.85 -1.73
N ILE A 41 28.56 18.95 -0.47
CA ILE A 41 27.98 17.79 0.22
C ILE A 41 26.47 18.03 0.28
N HIS A 42 25.83 18.05 -0.89
CA HIS A 42 24.38 17.97 -0.96
C HIS A 42 24.00 16.62 -1.57
N ASN A 43 23.31 15.82 -0.75
CA ASN A 43 22.15 15.06 -1.20
C ASN A 43 22.46 13.79 -2.03
N SER A 44 23.09 12.79 -1.41
CA SER A 44 23.02 11.38 -1.85
C SER A 44 22.03 10.57 -1.00
N TYR A 45 22.07 10.75 0.33
CA TYR A 45 21.10 10.18 1.28
C TYR A 45 19.68 10.71 1.04
N GLU A 46 19.50 12.03 0.97
CA GLU A 46 18.20 12.65 0.66
C GLU A 46 17.64 12.14 -0.68
N ARG A 47 18.47 12.06 -1.74
CA ARG A 47 18.09 11.54 -3.06
C ARG A 47 17.73 10.05 -3.04
N PHE A 48 18.32 9.28 -2.14
CA PHE A 48 17.96 7.88 -1.92
C PHE A 48 16.61 7.77 -1.21
N VAL A 49 16.42 8.53 -0.12
CA VAL A 49 15.16 8.56 0.64
C VAL A 49 14.00 9.02 -0.25
N LEU A 50 14.15 10.14 -0.95
CA LEU A 50 13.13 10.68 -1.85
C LEU A 50 12.74 9.69 -2.97
N ARG A 51 13.72 8.97 -3.53
CA ARG A 51 13.44 7.92 -4.53
C ARG A 51 12.66 6.75 -3.93
N ARG A 52 13.02 6.34 -2.72
CA ARG A 52 12.34 5.24 -2.01
C ARG A 52 10.91 5.61 -1.64
N GLU A 53 10.69 6.82 -1.14
CA GLU A 53 9.35 7.34 -0.80
C GLU A 53 8.47 7.47 -2.05
N LYS A 54 9.03 8.01 -3.15
CA LYS A 54 8.31 8.08 -4.43
C LYS A 54 7.93 6.69 -4.94
N ALA A 55 8.85 5.72 -4.88
CA ALA A 55 8.58 4.35 -5.28
C ALA A 55 7.50 3.70 -4.40
N ALA A 56 7.56 3.89 -3.08
CA ALA A 56 6.56 3.39 -2.14
C ALA A 56 5.18 3.99 -2.41
N GLY A 57 5.09 5.30 -2.67
CA GLY A 57 3.83 5.97 -3.01
C GLY A 57 3.22 5.47 -4.32
N VAL A 58 4.05 5.20 -5.34
CA VAL A 58 3.58 4.59 -6.60
C VAL A 58 3.06 3.17 -6.34
N GLU A 59 3.78 2.36 -5.58
CA GLU A 59 3.38 0.99 -5.26
C GLU A 59 2.06 0.95 -4.47
N GLU A 60 1.91 1.83 -3.48
CA GLU A 60 0.68 1.94 -2.71
C GLU A 60 -0.50 2.42 -3.58
N GLY A 61 -0.26 3.41 -4.44
CA GLY A 61 -1.25 3.90 -5.41
C GLY A 61 -1.74 2.80 -6.34
N LEU A 62 -0.82 2.01 -6.90
CA LEU A 62 -1.17 0.85 -7.75
C LEU A 62 -1.97 -0.19 -6.98
N LYS A 63 -1.54 -0.55 -5.76
CA LYS A 63 -2.26 -1.51 -4.92
C LYS A 63 -3.68 -1.02 -4.58
N LYS A 64 -3.84 0.26 -4.26
CA LYS A 64 -5.15 0.85 -3.98
C LYS A 64 -6.04 0.85 -5.23
N GLY A 65 -5.50 1.28 -6.37
CA GLY A 65 -6.21 1.30 -7.65
C GLY A 65 -6.68 -0.08 -8.09
N MET A 66 -5.83 -1.11 -7.97
CA MET A 66 -6.19 -2.49 -8.29
C MET A 66 -7.29 -3.04 -7.36
N ARG A 67 -7.23 -2.75 -6.06
CA ARG A 67 -8.29 -3.15 -5.13
C ARG A 67 -9.62 -2.46 -5.45
N GLN A 68 -9.58 -1.15 -5.67
CA GLN A 68 -10.78 -0.37 -5.97
C GLN A 68 -11.42 -0.84 -7.29
N GLY A 69 -10.63 -0.94 -8.36
CA GLY A 69 -11.13 -1.39 -9.66
C GLY A 69 -11.66 -2.82 -9.64
N LYS A 70 -11.10 -3.70 -8.79
CA LYS A 70 -11.67 -5.05 -8.60
C LYS A 70 -13.05 -5.00 -7.95
N ILE A 71 -13.23 -4.18 -6.91
CA ILE A 71 -14.51 -4.07 -6.20
C ILE A 71 -15.57 -3.45 -7.12
N GLU A 72 -15.24 -2.34 -7.79
CA GLU A 72 -16.13 -1.67 -8.74
C GLU A 72 -16.50 -2.60 -9.91
N GLY A 73 -15.51 -3.25 -10.53
CA GLY A 73 -15.75 -4.18 -11.63
C GLY A 73 -16.57 -5.40 -11.25
N GLN A 74 -16.42 -5.92 -10.02
CA GLN A 74 -17.25 -7.02 -9.51
C GLN A 74 -18.71 -6.58 -9.35
N HIS A 75 -18.95 -5.40 -8.78
CA HIS A 75 -20.29 -4.86 -8.60
C HIS A 75 -20.95 -4.53 -9.95
N GLU A 76 -20.29 -3.76 -10.81
CA GLU A 76 -20.81 -3.38 -12.14
C GLU A 76 -21.08 -4.61 -13.02
N GLY A 77 -20.17 -5.59 -13.00
CA GLY A 77 -20.33 -6.84 -13.72
C GLY A 77 -21.52 -7.66 -13.24
N ALA A 78 -21.65 -7.85 -11.92
CA ALA A 78 -22.78 -8.58 -11.33
C ALA A 78 -24.11 -7.86 -11.59
N SER A 79 -24.15 -6.53 -11.42
CA SER A 79 -25.33 -5.70 -11.66
C SER A 79 -25.78 -5.76 -13.12
N THR A 80 -24.84 -5.60 -14.06
CA THR A 80 -25.13 -5.68 -15.49
C THR A 80 -25.66 -7.04 -15.87
N LEU A 81 -24.99 -8.12 -15.44
CA LEU A 81 -25.42 -9.49 -15.73
C LEU A 81 -26.82 -9.76 -15.16
N LEU A 82 -27.06 -9.38 -13.90
CA LEU A 82 -28.35 -9.59 -13.26
C LEU A 82 -29.47 -8.86 -14.00
N ARG A 83 -29.26 -7.59 -14.41
CA ARG A 83 -30.24 -6.84 -15.22
C ARG A 83 -30.51 -7.54 -16.55
N THR A 84 -29.49 -8.04 -17.24
CA THR A 84 -29.70 -8.79 -18.49
C THR A 84 -30.53 -10.04 -18.27
N LEU A 85 -30.24 -10.82 -17.22
CA LEU A 85 -30.99 -12.03 -16.90
C LEU A 85 -32.45 -11.74 -16.51
N LEU A 86 -32.66 -10.74 -15.66
CA LEU A 86 -34.00 -10.29 -15.27
C LEU A 86 -34.80 -9.82 -16.49
N HIS A 87 -34.19 -9.01 -17.34
CA HIS A 87 -34.84 -8.52 -18.54
C HIS A 87 -35.20 -9.66 -19.50
N HIS A 88 -34.31 -10.64 -19.65
CA HIS A 88 -34.55 -11.78 -20.51
C HIS A 88 -35.69 -12.67 -19.99
N LYS A 89 -35.77 -12.91 -18.68
CA LYS A 89 -36.74 -13.82 -18.08
C LYS A 89 -38.11 -13.19 -17.81
N PHE A 90 -38.13 -11.92 -17.39
CA PHE A 90 -39.34 -11.24 -16.92
C PHE A 90 -39.75 -10.03 -17.77
N GLY A 91 -38.91 -9.59 -18.71
CA GLY A 91 -39.18 -8.42 -19.55
C GLY A 91 -38.75 -7.11 -18.89
N ALA A 92 -39.50 -6.03 -19.09
CA ALA A 92 -39.14 -4.71 -18.57
C ALA A 92 -38.94 -4.75 -17.04
N ILE A 93 -37.80 -4.23 -16.58
CA ILE A 93 -37.46 -4.17 -15.15
C ILE A 93 -38.14 -2.94 -14.54
N PRO A 94 -39.01 -3.10 -13.52
CA PRO A 94 -39.64 -1.98 -12.85
C PRO A 94 -38.64 -1.18 -12.00
N ASP A 95 -38.93 0.10 -11.78
CA ASP A 95 -38.02 1.03 -11.10
C ASP A 95 -37.56 0.55 -9.72
N TRP A 96 -38.47 -0.05 -8.93
CA TRP A 96 -38.13 -0.56 -7.60
C TRP A 96 -37.03 -1.64 -7.65
N ALA A 97 -37.04 -2.48 -8.69
CA ALA A 97 -36.05 -3.53 -8.86
C ALA A 97 -34.72 -2.92 -9.34
N ALA A 98 -34.79 -1.93 -10.23
CA ALA A 98 -33.60 -1.19 -10.68
C ALA A 98 -32.89 -0.50 -9.51
N THR A 99 -33.63 0.16 -8.61
CA THR A 99 -33.08 0.77 -7.39
C THR A 99 -32.41 -0.26 -6.50
N ARG A 100 -33.07 -1.40 -6.24
CA ARG A 100 -32.48 -2.48 -5.42
C ARG A 100 -31.18 -3.03 -6.01
N ILE A 101 -31.12 -3.19 -7.33
CA ILE A 101 -29.90 -3.65 -8.03
C ILE A 101 -28.77 -2.62 -7.94
N ALA A 102 -29.08 -1.32 -7.93
CA ALA A 102 -28.08 -0.26 -7.83
C ALA A 102 -27.50 -0.11 -6.42
N GLU A 103 -28.27 -0.47 -5.39
CA GLU A 103 -27.89 -0.33 -3.97
C GLU A 103 -27.26 -1.59 -3.38
N ALA A 104 -27.51 -2.76 -3.97
CA ALA A 104 -27.02 -4.03 -3.48
C ALA A 104 -25.52 -4.21 -3.70
N ASP A 105 -24.82 -4.81 -2.73
CA ASP A 105 -23.43 -5.18 -2.93
C ASP A 105 -23.26 -6.35 -3.92
N ALA A 106 -22.02 -6.57 -4.36
CA ALA A 106 -21.71 -7.61 -5.34
C ALA A 106 -22.08 -9.03 -4.89
N VAL A 107 -22.09 -9.33 -3.58
CA VAL A 107 -22.43 -10.66 -3.05
C VAL A 107 -23.92 -10.89 -3.14
N VAL A 108 -24.71 -9.89 -2.73
CA VAL A 108 -26.18 -9.93 -2.85
C VAL A 108 -26.60 -10.05 -4.32
N LEU A 109 -25.97 -9.29 -5.21
CA LEU A 109 -26.24 -9.37 -6.66
C LEU A 109 -25.97 -10.77 -7.23
N GLN A 110 -24.91 -11.44 -6.78
CA GLN A 110 -24.60 -12.82 -7.18
C GLN A 110 -25.64 -13.81 -6.65
N GLN A 111 -26.08 -13.65 -5.41
CA GLN A 111 -27.13 -14.49 -4.82
C GLN A 111 -28.45 -14.36 -5.58
N TRP A 112 -28.85 -13.13 -5.92
CA TRP A 112 -30.02 -12.90 -6.78
C TRP A 112 -29.84 -13.52 -8.17
N GLY A 113 -28.63 -13.55 -8.71
CA GLY A 113 -28.30 -14.27 -9.95
C GLY A 113 -28.60 -15.76 -9.87
N LEU A 114 -28.39 -16.39 -8.71
CA LEU A 114 -28.77 -17.78 -8.46
C LEU A 114 -30.29 -17.93 -8.29
N ASN A 115 -30.92 -17.03 -7.53
CA ASN A 115 -32.36 -17.05 -7.28
C ASN A 115 -33.18 -16.96 -8.59
N ILE A 116 -32.65 -16.32 -9.64
CA ILE A 116 -33.27 -16.26 -10.97
C ILE A 116 -33.60 -17.64 -11.52
N LEU A 117 -32.76 -18.64 -11.26
CA LEU A 117 -32.88 -19.98 -11.85
C LEU A 117 -34.18 -20.66 -11.42
N ASP A 118 -34.63 -20.43 -10.19
CA ASP A 118 -35.82 -21.08 -9.61
C ASP A 118 -37.02 -20.13 -9.44
N ALA A 119 -36.79 -18.82 -9.55
CA ALA A 119 -37.82 -17.80 -9.36
C ALA A 119 -39.02 -18.00 -10.32
N LYS A 120 -40.25 -17.89 -9.83
CA LYS A 120 -41.45 -17.90 -10.68
C LYS A 120 -41.94 -16.49 -10.97
N ARG A 121 -41.63 -15.57 -10.07
CA ARG A 121 -41.96 -14.15 -10.15
C ARG A 121 -40.71 -13.31 -9.94
N LEU A 122 -40.75 -12.06 -10.39
CA LEU A 122 -39.65 -11.12 -10.23
C LEU A 122 -39.27 -10.93 -8.75
N GLU A 123 -40.27 -10.85 -7.87
CA GLU A 123 -40.05 -10.65 -6.44
C GLU A 123 -39.37 -11.84 -5.75
N ASP A 124 -39.46 -13.04 -6.33
CA ASP A 124 -38.78 -14.23 -5.79
C ASP A 124 -37.25 -14.11 -5.91
N VAL A 125 -36.76 -13.32 -6.87
CA VAL A 125 -35.33 -13.10 -7.09
C VAL A 125 -34.70 -12.33 -5.94
N PHE A 126 -35.42 -11.35 -5.40
CA PHE A 126 -34.93 -10.40 -4.40
C PHE A 126 -35.12 -10.86 -2.95
N ARG A 127 -35.35 -12.17 -2.75
CA ARG A 127 -35.40 -12.79 -1.42
C ARG A 127 -33.98 -13.02 -0.91
N ASP A 128 -33.82 -12.87 0.41
CA ASP A 128 -32.56 -13.12 1.12
C ASP A 128 -32.24 -14.63 1.19
#